data_AF-A0A8S1AUF7-F1
#
_entry.id   AF-A0A8S1AUF7-F1
#
_cell.length_a   1.000
_cell.length_b   1.000
_cell.length_c   1.000
_cell.angle_alpha   90.00
_cell.angle_beta   90.00
_cell.angle_gamma   90.00
#
_symmetry.space_group_name_H-M   'P 1'
#
loop_
_entity.id
_entity.type
_entity.pdbx_description
1 polymer ?
#
loop_
_entity_poly.entity_id
_entity_poly.type
_entity_poly.pdbx_seq_one_letter_code
_entity_poly.pdbx_strand_id
1 'polypeptide(L)'
;MAVSVERGLFKLKYKFNHADQYKSEPLDFLQVKIMKNEQFPEIQRKTLPRGIAEERKAAIIEKLVPLMPANRKQFWINVPTNETVKNLLEED
;
A
#
# COMPACT_ATOMS: atom_id res chain seq x y z
N MET A 1 -13.58 20.32 -15.88
CA MET A 1 -13.12 18.99 -16.29
C MET A 1 -13.46 18.02 -15.17
N ALA A 2 -14.12 16.91 -15.49
CA ALA A 2 -14.45 15.88 -14.51
C ALA A 2 -14.01 14.51 -15.01
N VAL A 3 -13.52 13.67 -14.11
CA VAL A 3 -13.08 12.30 -14.38
C VAL A 3 -13.92 11.36 -13.51
N SER A 4 -14.39 10.27 -14.09
CA SER A 4 -15.10 9.21 -13.39
C SER A 4 -14.43 7.85 -13.63
N VAL A 5 -14.51 7.02 -12.60
CA VAL A 5 -14.00 5.65 -12.58
C VAL A 5 -15.16 4.70 -12.30
N GLU A 6 -15.15 3.55 -12.95
CA GLU A 6 -16.18 2.52 -12.81
C GLU A 6 -15.53 1.17 -12.53
N ARG A 7 -16.09 0.41 -11.59
CA ARG A 7 -15.55 -0.91 -11.22
C ARG A 7 -15.72 -1.86 -12.40
N GLY A 8 -14.65 -2.58 -12.74
CA GLY A 8 -14.63 -3.51 -13.88
C GLY A 8 -14.38 -2.84 -15.23
N LEU A 9 -14.28 -1.51 -15.28
CA LEU A 9 -13.92 -0.78 -16.48
C LEU A 9 -12.41 -0.52 -16.51
N PHE A 10 -11.75 -0.95 -17.59
CA PHE A 10 -10.31 -0.75 -17.82
C PHE A 10 -9.97 0.61 -18.46
N LYS A 11 -10.92 1.55 -18.43
CA LYS A 11 -10.83 2.88 -19.05
C LYS A 11 -11.26 3.95 -18.07
N LEU A 12 -10.65 5.13 -18.17
CA LEU A 12 -11.14 6.32 -17.49
C LEU A 12 -12.22 6.97 -18.35
N LYS A 13 -13.26 7.50 -17.72
CA LYS A 13 -14.26 8.33 -18.40
C LYS A 13 -13.98 9.78 -18.03
N TYR A 14 -13.93 10.68 -19.02
CA TYR A 14 -13.69 12.10 -18.75
C TYR A 14 -14.62 13.01 -19.54
N LYS A 15 -14.84 14.21 -19.01
CA LYS A 15 -15.62 15.27 -19.67
C LYS A 15 -14.97 16.64 -19.47
N PHE A 16 -14.93 17.44 -20.54
CA PHE A 16 -14.43 18.81 -20.49
C PHE A 16 -15.47 19.80 -19.99
N ASN A 17 -16.75 19.59 -20.35
CA ASN A 17 -17.87 20.45 -19.96
C ASN A 17 -18.72 19.77 -18.87
N HIS A 18 -19.17 20.55 -17.88
CA HIS A 18 -20.05 20.05 -16.81
C HIS A 18 -21.53 19.98 -17.23
N ALA A 19 -21.93 20.72 -18.28
CA ALA A 19 -23.30 20.76 -18.78
C ALA A 19 -23.72 19.47 -19.52
N ASP A 20 -22.76 18.77 -20.14
CA ASP A 20 -23.03 17.49 -20.80
C ASP A 20 -23.05 16.35 -19.76
N GLN A 21 -24.24 15.95 -19.34
CA GLN A 21 -24.43 14.80 -18.45
C GLN A 21 -24.21 13.45 -19.16
N TYR A 22 -24.31 13.42 -20.50
CA TYR A 22 -24.36 12.16 -21.27
C TYR A 22 -23.10 11.87 -22.11
N LYS A 23 -22.16 12.82 -22.23
CA LYS A 23 -20.94 12.66 -23.03
C LYS A 23 -19.72 12.56 -22.12
N SER A 24 -19.38 11.33 -21.73
CA SER A 24 -18.07 11.02 -21.16
C SER A 24 -17.28 10.22 -22.17
N GLU A 25 -16.13 10.74 -22.57
CA GLU A 25 -15.22 10.07 -23.51
C GLU A 25 -14.38 9.03 -22.76
N PRO A 26 -14.17 7.83 -23.32
CA PRO A 26 -13.26 6.85 -22.75
C PRO A 26 -11.80 7.22 -23.04
N LEU A 27 -10.93 7.06 -22.05
CA LEU A 27 -9.49 7.25 -22.15
C LEU A 27 -8.77 5.96 -21.75
N ASP A 28 -7.99 5.42 -22.69
CA ASP A 28 -7.10 4.30 -22.46
C ASP A 28 -5.82 4.80 -21.75
N PHE A 29 -5.69 4.45 -20.47
CA PHE A 29 -4.58 4.89 -19.60
C PHE A 29 -3.70 3.73 -19.13
N LEU A 30 -4.07 2.50 -19.46
CA LEU A 30 -3.41 1.28 -18.99
C LEU A 30 -2.32 0.84 -19.97
N GLN A 31 -1.36 0.05 -19.45
CA GLN A 31 -0.35 -0.59 -20.28
C GLN A 31 -1.00 -1.60 -21.23
N VAL A 32 -0.43 -1.75 -22.44
CA VAL A 32 -0.90 -2.69 -23.49
C VAL A 32 -1.14 -4.11 -22.96
N LYS A 33 -0.28 -4.58 -22.04
CA LYS A 33 -0.43 -5.92 -21.42
C LYS A 33 -1.73 -6.09 -20.63
N ILE A 34 -2.20 -5.04 -19.97
CA ILE A 34 -3.45 -5.05 -19.19
C ILE A 34 -4.65 -4.89 -20.13
N MET A 35 -4.52 -4.06 -21.17
CA MET A 35 -5.57 -3.89 -22.19
C MET A 35 -5.85 -5.18 -22.99
N LYS A 36 -4.82 -5.98 -23.28
CA LYS A 36 -4.99 -7.24 -24.04
C LYS A 36 -5.64 -8.36 -23.23
N ASN A 37 -5.36 -8.40 -21.93
CA ASN A 37 -5.76 -9.52 -21.08
C ASN A 37 -6.96 -9.18 -20.20
N GLU A 38 -7.37 -7.91 -20.13
CA GLU A 38 -8.44 -7.38 -19.26
C GLU A 38 -8.39 -7.96 -17.83
N GLN A 39 -7.18 -8.13 -17.33
CA GLN A 39 -6.91 -8.71 -16.02
C GLN A 39 -5.89 -7.84 -15.31
N PHE A 40 -6.30 -7.34 -14.14
CA PHE A 40 -5.35 -6.79 -13.18
C PHE A 40 -4.72 -7.96 -12.41
N PRO A 41 -3.39 -7.94 -12.19
CA PRO A 41 -2.78 -8.91 -11.30
C PRO A 41 -3.43 -8.80 -9.93
N GLU A 42 -3.83 -9.94 -9.36
CA GLU A 42 -4.32 -9.96 -8.00
C GLU A 42 -3.18 -9.53 -7.07
N ILE A 43 -3.41 -8.44 -6.34
CA ILE A 43 -2.45 -7.97 -5.34
C ILE A 43 -2.44 -9.01 -4.24
N GLN A 44 -1.32 -9.71 -4.10
CA GLN A 44 -1.12 -10.63 -2.98
C GLN A 44 -1.24 -9.83 -1.67
N ARG A 45 -2.33 -10.08 -0.94
CA ARG A 45 -2.55 -9.45 0.36
C ARG A 45 -1.51 -10.00 1.32
N LYS A 46 -0.65 -9.11 1.84
CA LYS A 46 0.27 -9.46 2.92
C LYS A 46 -0.56 -9.68 4.19
N THR A 47 -0.88 -10.94 4.47
CA THR A 47 -1.65 -11.34 5.67
C THR A 47 -0.76 -11.51 6.90
N LEU A 48 0.53 -11.77 6.68
CA LEU A 48 1.52 -11.89 7.75
C LEU A 48 2.13 -10.52 8.06
N PRO A 49 2.17 -10.11 9.34
CA PRO A 49 2.86 -8.89 9.72
C PRO A 49 4.35 -9.05 9.46
N ARG A 50 4.95 -8.04 8.82
CA ARG A 50 6.39 -8.02 8.51
C ARG A 50 7.24 -8.17 9.78
N GLY A 51 6.89 -7.44 10.84
CA GLY A 51 7.64 -7.47 12.09
C GLY A 51 9.07 -6.94 11.96
N ILE A 52 9.89 -7.26 12.96
CA ILE A 52 11.33 -6.98 13.01
C ILE A 52 12.09 -8.20 13.52
N ALA A 53 13.41 -8.27 13.26
CA ALA A 53 14.25 -9.29 13.85
C ALA A 53 14.21 -9.23 15.40
N GLU A 54 14.23 -10.39 16.05
CA GLU A 54 14.11 -10.50 17.50
C GLU A 54 15.22 -9.75 18.24
N GLU A 55 16.46 -9.90 17.79
CA GLU A 55 17.63 -9.19 18.35
C GLU A 55 17.44 -7.66 18.33
N ARG A 56 16.86 -7.14 17.23
CA ARG A 56 16.57 -5.70 17.10
C ARG A 56 15.46 -5.27 18.05
N LYS A 57 14.42 -6.10 18.19
CA LYS A 57 13.34 -5.83 19.15
C LYS A 57 13.91 -5.73 20.56
N ALA A 58 14.75 -6.69 20.95
CA ALA A 58 15.42 -6.69 22.25
C ALA A 58 16.24 -5.42 22.46
N ALA A 59 17.08 -5.04 21.48
CA ALA A 59 17.90 -3.82 21.57
C ALA A 59 17.06 -2.54 21.70
N ILE A 60 15.90 -2.46 21.03
CA ILE A 60 14.98 -1.31 21.14
C ILE A 60 14.32 -1.28 22.52
N ILE A 61 13.88 -2.43 23.03
CA ILE A 61 13.28 -2.55 24.36
C ILE A 61 14.28 -2.18 25.45
N GLU A 62 15.54 -2.59 25.32
CA GLU A 62 16.56 -2.28 26.31
C GLU A 62 16.99 -0.80 26.26
N LYS A 63 17.25 -0.25 25.07
CA LYS A 63 17.89 1.07 24.93
C LYS A 63 16.89 2.23 24.83
N LEU A 64 15.77 2.02 24.13
CA LEU A 64 14.87 3.11 23.74
C LEU A 64 13.63 3.18 24.64
N VAL A 65 13.02 2.04 24.98
CA VAL A 65 11.78 1.98 25.77
C VAL A 65 11.90 2.63 27.17
N PRO A 66 13.03 2.56 27.90
CA PRO A 66 13.17 3.25 29.19
C PRO A 66 13.08 4.78 29.07
N LEU A 67 13.52 5.35 27.95
CA LEU A 67 13.55 6.78 27.69
C LEU A 67 12.21 7.32 27.15
N MET A 68 11.25 6.45 26.83
CA MET A 68 9.98 6.82 26.23
C MET A 68 8.88 7.12 27.28
N PRO A 69 7.93 8.01 26.94
CA PRO A 69 6.67 8.13 27.67
C PRO A 69 5.84 6.83 27.61
N ALA A 70 5.08 6.53 28.67
CA ALA A 70 4.38 5.25 28.86
C ALA A 70 3.47 4.86 27.67
N ASN A 71 2.76 5.82 27.08
CA ASN A 71 1.88 5.59 25.93
C ASN A 71 2.61 5.08 24.67
N ARG A 72 3.91 5.32 24.55
CA ARG A 72 4.73 4.90 23.39
C ARG A 72 5.44 3.56 23.60
N LYS A 73 5.54 3.08 24.84
CA LYS A 73 6.20 1.80 25.18
C LYS A 73 5.44 0.60 24.61
N GLN A 74 4.11 0.65 24.68
CA GLN A 74 3.23 -0.45 24.33
C GLN A 74 3.35 -0.88 22.86
N PHE A 75 3.66 0.08 21.97
CA PHE A 75 3.93 -0.22 20.57
C PHE A 75 5.10 -1.20 20.44
N TRP A 76 6.28 -0.85 20.95
CA TRP A 76 7.51 -1.62 20.79
C TRP A 76 7.47 -3.00 21.45
N ILE A 77 6.76 -3.13 22.57
CA ILE A 77 6.55 -4.41 23.25
C ILE A 77 5.74 -5.37 22.38
N ASN A 78 4.72 -4.84 21.68
CA ASN A 78 3.78 -5.65 20.89
C ASN A 78 4.14 -5.75 19.40
N VAL A 79 5.23 -5.13 18.94
CA VAL A 79 5.70 -5.33 17.56
C VAL A 79 5.99 -6.81 17.33
N PRO A 80 5.43 -7.45 16.29
CA PRO A 80 5.69 -8.85 15.99
C PRO A 80 7.15 -9.06 15.58
N THR A 81 7.69 -10.23 15.90
CA THR A 81 9.03 -10.64 15.48
C THR A 81 8.96 -11.54 14.24
N ASN A 82 9.96 -11.43 13.38
CA ASN A 82 10.12 -12.30 12.22
C ASN A 82 11.59 -12.32 11.82
N GLU A 83 12.23 -13.47 11.94
CA GLU A 83 13.66 -13.68 11.67
C GLU A 83 14.03 -13.57 10.19
N THR A 84 13.06 -13.82 9.29
CA THR A 84 13.29 -13.78 7.84
C THR A 84 13.35 -12.36 7.27
N VAL A 85 13.05 -11.35 8.09
CA VAL A 85 12.92 -9.97 7.62
C VAL A 85 14.25 -9.24 7.64
N LYS A 86 14.63 -8.73 6.47
CA LYS A 86 15.79 -7.86 6.29
C LYS A 86 15.51 -6.46 6.84
N ASN A 87 16.59 -5.76 7.16
CA ASN A 87 16.50 -4.37 7.51
C ASN A 87 16.04 -3.55 6.29
N LEU A 88 15.09 -2.62 6.48
CA LEU A 88 14.62 -1.76 5.39
C LEU A 88 15.72 -0.84 4.85
N LEU A 89 16.75 -0.56 5.65
CA LEU A 89 17.93 0.20 5.21
C LEU A 89 18.86 -0.62 4.30
N GLU A 90 18.63 -1.93 4.19
CA GLU A 90 19.41 -2.88 3.41
C GLU A 90 18.56 -3.53 2.29
N GLU A 91 17.30 -3.09 2.12
CA GLU A 91 16.43 -3.49 1.01
C GLU A 91 16.58 -2.44 -0.11
N ASP A 92 17.09 -2.86 -1.29
CA ASP A 92 17.22 -2.04 -2.51
C ASP A 92 15.85 -1.65 -3.12
#